data_AF-A0A3D4D0F4-F1
#
_entry.id   AF-A0A3D4D0F4-F1
#
_cell.length_a   1.000
_cell.length_b   1.000
_cell.length_c   1.000
_cell.angle_alpha   90.00
_cell.angle_beta   90.00
_cell.angle_gamma   90.00
#
_symmetry.space_group_name_H-M   'P 1'
#
loop_
_entity.id
_entity.type
_entity.pdbx_description
1 polymer ?
#
loop_
_entity_poly.entity_id
_entity_poly.type
_entity_poly.pdbx_seq_one_letter_code
_entity_poly.pdbx_strand_id
1 'polypeptide(L)'
;LDAFDGPTAVHFCFGNYGGQTIQAGAWQPLLEFLNSLHANHLVLELAHRPKDDLQALKDLNQTVGIGLGVVDIKVNEVETAEDIAQSIEDAEKVIGAGRVQYIHPDCGFWMLKRSVADRKIAALAMGRDLYLGR
;
A
#
# COMPACT_ATOMS: atom_id res chain seq x y z
N LEU A 1 14.52 13.08 8.02
CA LEU A 1 14.10 13.43 6.64
C LEU A 1 14.24 14.94 6.39
N ASP A 2 14.24 15.72 7.46
CA ASP A 2 14.26 17.19 7.53
C ASP A 2 15.44 17.89 6.83
N ALA A 3 16.50 17.16 6.46
CA ALA A 3 17.65 17.71 5.74
C ALA A 3 17.56 17.53 4.21
N PHE A 4 16.46 16.99 3.70
CA PHE A 4 16.23 16.74 2.28
C PHE A 4 15.08 17.61 1.75
N ASP A 5 15.34 18.42 0.72
CA ASP A 5 14.41 19.41 0.17
C ASP A 5 13.47 18.85 -0.92
N GLY A 6 13.12 17.56 -0.85
CA GLY A 6 12.24 16.90 -1.82
C GLY A 6 11.15 16.07 -1.19
N PRO A 7 10.26 15.46 -1.99
CA PRO A 7 9.23 14.56 -1.48
C PRO A 7 9.85 13.36 -0.74
N THR A 8 9.37 13.11 0.47
CA THR A 8 9.83 12.03 1.34
C THR A 8 8.71 11.03 1.58
N ALA A 9 9.06 9.76 1.63
CA ALA A 9 8.13 8.69 1.93
C ALA A 9 8.77 7.72 2.91
N VAL A 10 7.95 7.16 3.81
CA VAL A 10 8.35 6.07 4.70
C VAL A 10 7.54 4.85 4.34
N HIS A 11 8.23 3.74 4.08
CA HIS A 11 7.60 2.44 3.87
C HIS A 11 7.47 1.70 5.20
N PHE A 12 6.28 1.19 5.47
CA PHE A 12 6.00 0.31 6.60
C PHE A 12 5.26 -0.94 6.12
N CYS A 13 5.76 -2.10 6.53
CA CYS A 13 5.17 -3.41 6.25
C CYS A 13 5.36 -4.32 7.46
N PHE A 14 4.68 -5.48 7.47
CA PHE A 14 4.78 -6.48 8.54
C PHE A 14 5.79 -7.59 8.21
N GLY A 15 6.75 -7.26 7.35
CA GLY A 15 7.83 -8.13 6.91
C GLY A 15 7.45 -9.01 5.72
N ASN A 16 8.46 -9.28 4.90
CA ASN A 16 8.39 -10.20 3.78
C ASN A 16 9.67 -11.07 3.75
N TYR A 17 9.82 -11.95 4.74
CA TYR A 17 10.93 -12.91 4.77
C TYR A 17 10.38 -14.31 4.45
N GLY A 18 10.90 -14.94 3.40
CA GLY A 18 10.37 -16.24 2.97
C GLY A 18 8.96 -16.18 2.34
N GLY A 19 8.46 -14.99 1.97
CA GLY A 19 7.08 -14.81 1.51
C GLY A 19 6.05 -14.89 2.63
N GLN A 20 6.46 -14.61 3.88
CA GLN A 20 5.62 -14.71 5.06
C GLN A 20 5.56 -13.38 5.81
N THR A 21 4.46 -13.18 6.52
CA THR A 21 4.32 -12.14 7.55
C THR A 21 5.17 -12.53 8.75
N ILE A 22 6.16 -11.71 9.09
CA ILE A 22 7.10 -11.99 10.18
C ILE A 22 6.69 -11.31 11.47
N GLN A 23 5.98 -10.18 11.36
CA GLN A 23 5.56 -9.38 12.49
C GLN A 23 4.04 -9.43 12.61
N ALA A 24 3.55 -9.78 13.80
CA ALA A 24 2.13 -9.63 14.12
C ALA A 24 1.85 -8.17 14.53
N GLY A 25 0.64 -7.70 14.24
CA GLY A 25 0.21 -6.36 14.59
C GLY A 25 -0.98 -5.92 13.74
N ALA A 26 -1.39 -4.67 13.95
CA ALA A 26 -2.43 -3.96 13.22
C ALA A 26 -1.98 -2.52 13.01
N TRP A 27 -2.63 -1.77 12.11
CA TRP A 27 -2.29 -0.35 11.90
C TRP A 27 -2.76 0.53 13.07
N GLN A 28 -3.91 0.25 13.68
CA GLN A 28 -4.50 1.08 14.73
C GLN A 28 -3.52 1.41 15.88
N PRO A 29 -2.78 0.44 16.47
CA PRO A 29 -1.83 0.73 17.54
C PRO A 29 -0.60 1.55 17.10
N LEU A 30 -0.33 1.65 15.80
CA LEU A 30 0.82 2.37 15.25
C LEU A 30 0.47 3.80 14.84
N LEU A 31 -0.80 4.19 14.84
CA LEU A 31 -1.25 5.49 14.31
C LEU A 31 -0.58 6.69 14.97
N GLU A 32 -0.44 6.68 16.30
CA GLU A 32 0.24 7.78 17.02
C GLU A 32 1.67 7.96 16.52
N PHE A 33 2.40 6.85 16.38
CA PHE A 33 3.76 6.87 15.85
C PHE A 33 3.78 7.33 14.39
N LEU A 34 2.92 6.79 13.53
CA LEU A 34 2.84 7.16 12.12
C LEU A 34 2.54 8.66 11.94
N ASN A 35 1.65 9.21 12.77
CA ASN A 35 1.30 10.64 12.75
C ASN A 35 2.43 11.55 13.27
N SER A 36 3.40 11.01 14.01
CA SER A 36 4.59 11.74 14.47
C SER A 36 5.69 11.82 13.41
N LEU A 37 5.60 11.05 12.31
CA LEU A 37 6.62 11.01 11.28
C LEU A 37 6.61 12.28 10.43
N HIS A 38 7.78 12.88 10.25
CA HIS A 38 8.01 13.95 9.29
C HIS A 38 8.24 13.37 7.89
N ALA A 39 7.15 13.00 7.21
CA ALA A 39 7.17 12.50 5.84
C ALA A 39 6.01 13.06 5.03
N ASN A 40 6.20 13.21 3.72
CA ASN A 40 5.09 13.61 2.84
C ASN A 40 4.12 12.45 2.66
N HIS A 41 4.61 11.22 2.47
CA HIS A 41 3.78 10.04 2.23
C HIS A 41 4.12 8.86 3.16
N LEU A 42 3.12 8.04 3.45
CA LEU A 42 3.28 6.73 4.08
C LEU A 42 2.92 5.65 3.05
N VAL A 43 3.85 4.73 2.80
CA VAL A 43 3.75 3.65 1.80
C VAL A 43 3.48 2.34 2.56
N LEU A 44 2.22 1.90 2.59
CA LEU A 44 1.73 0.94 3.58
C LEU A 44 1.32 -0.39 2.95
N GLU A 45 1.71 -1.50 3.58
CA GLU A 45 1.19 -2.84 3.28
C GLU A 45 -0.32 -2.91 3.60
N LEU A 46 -1.15 -3.26 2.60
CA LEU A 46 -2.60 -3.41 2.78
C LEU A 46 -3.24 -4.55 1.97
N ALA A 47 -2.63 -5.04 0.89
CA ALA A 47 -3.22 -6.11 0.09
C ALA A 47 -3.30 -7.43 0.88
N HIS A 48 -2.27 -7.74 1.66
CA HIS A 48 -2.22 -8.89 2.55
C HIS A 48 -2.66 -8.58 3.99
N ARG A 49 -3.66 -7.71 4.18
CA ARG A 49 -4.12 -7.26 5.51
C ARG A 49 -5.64 -7.38 5.70
N PRO A 50 -6.13 -7.49 6.95
CA PRO A 50 -7.57 -7.46 7.24
C PRO A 50 -8.22 -6.13 6.83
N LYS A 51 -9.53 -6.12 6.56
CA LYS A 51 -10.27 -4.89 6.18
C LYS A 51 -10.23 -3.80 7.26
N ASP A 52 -10.17 -4.18 8.53
CA ASP A 52 -10.12 -3.26 9.67
C ASP A 52 -8.86 -2.38 9.65
N ASP A 53 -7.78 -2.89 9.07
CA ASP A 53 -6.51 -2.16 8.95
C ASP A 53 -6.64 -0.95 8.00
N LEU A 54 -7.46 -1.06 6.96
CA LEU A 54 -7.81 0.07 6.10
C LEU A 54 -8.69 1.09 6.85
N GLN A 55 -9.59 0.63 7.73
CA GLN A 55 -10.44 1.52 8.53
C GLN A 55 -9.61 2.39 9.48
N ALA A 56 -8.56 1.83 10.08
CA ALA A 56 -7.65 2.55 10.98
C ALA A 56 -7.01 3.78 10.31
N LEU A 57 -6.78 3.73 8.99
CA LEU A 57 -6.10 4.80 8.26
C LEU A 57 -6.92 6.09 8.14
N LYS A 58 -8.21 6.08 8.52
CA LYS A 58 -9.03 7.32 8.61
C LYS A 58 -8.45 8.33 9.59
N ASP A 59 -7.82 7.83 10.65
CA ASP A 59 -7.27 8.62 11.75
C ASP A 59 -5.81 9.06 11.49
N LEU A 60 -5.25 8.75 10.30
CA LEU A 60 -3.98 9.31 9.87
C LEU A 60 -4.11 10.81 9.60
N ASN A 61 -3.02 11.53 9.85
CA ASN A 61 -2.91 12.96 9.58
C ASN A 61 -3.31 13.25 8.12
N GLN A 62 -4.24 14.20 7.97
CA GLN A 62 -4.82 14.56 6.68
C GLN A 62 -3.81 15.22 5.73
N THR A 63 -2.69 15.74 6.26
CA THR A 63 -1.63 16.33 5.44
C THR A 63 -0.67 15.29 4.85
N VAL A 64 -0.71 14.04 5.32
CA VAL A 64 0.17 12.97 4.85
C VAL A 64 -0.54 12.17 3.76
N GLY A 65 0.09 12.02 2.60
CA GLY A 65 -0.41 11.22 1.49
C GLY A 65 -0.28 9.72 1.75
N ILE A 66 -1.20 8.91 1.21
CA ILE A 66 -1.18 7.46 1.39
C ILE A 66 -0.71 6.79 0.10
N GLY A 67 0.35 5.99 0.21
CA GLY A 67 0.69 4.93 -0.70
C GLY A 67 -0.04 3.66 -0.29
N LEU A 68 -0.90 3.16 -1.16
CA LEU A 68 -1.74 1.99 -0.94
C LEU A 68 -1.08 0.73 -1.53
N GLY A 69 -0.76 -0.23 -0.67
CA GLY A 69 -0.41 -1.58 -1.08
C GLY A 69 -1.61 -2.31 -1.67
N VAL A 70 -1.55 -2.66 -2.96
CA VAL A 70 -2.64 -3.33 -3.72
C VAL A 70 -2.18 -4.61 -4.42
N VAL A 71 -0.91 -4.97 -4.28
CA VAL A 71 -0.35 -6.21 -4.82
C VAL A 71 0.26 -7.00 -3.67
N ASP A 72 -0.25 -8.19 -3.43
CA ASP A 72 0.24 -9.10 -2.41
C ASP A 72 1.51 -9.79 -2.93
N ILE A 73 2.64 -9.48 -2.29
CA ILE A 73 3.94 -10.04 -2.64
C ILE A 73 4.28 -11.34 -1.91
N LYS A 74 3.37 -11.85 -1.07
CA LYS A 74 3.53 -13.09 -0.29
C LYS A 74 2.99 -14.31 -1.04
N VAL A 75 2.21 -14.09 -2.12
CA VAL A 75 1.63 -15.15 -2.96
C VAL A 75 2.08 -15.03 -4.42
N ASN A 76 2.04 -16.16 -5.14
CA ASN A 76 2.40 -16.20 -6.58
C ASN A 76 1.23 -15.85 -7.51
N GLU A 77 0.01 -15.85 -7.00
CA GLU A 77 -1.17 -15.46 -7.76
C GLU A 77 -1.03 -14.00 -8.19
N VAL A 78 -1.33 -13.70 -9.45
CA VAL A 78 -1.25 -12.35 -10.01
C VAL A 78 -2.64 -11.75 -9.90
N GLU A 79 -2.74 -10.59 -9.28
CA GLU A 79 -3.98 -9.83 -9.16
C GLU A 79 -4.55 -9.49 -10.53
N THR A 80 -5.88 -9.45 -10.64
CA THR A 80 -6.54 -8.89 -11.83
C THR A 80 -6.51 -7.36 -11.79
N ALA A 81 -6.75 -6.73 -12.94
CA ALA A 81 -6.89 -5.27 -12.99
C ALA A 81 -8.10 -4.81 -12.17
N GLU A 82 -9.16 -5.61 -12.18
CA GLU A 82 -10.40 -5.40 -11.43
C GLU A 82 -10.16 -5.46 -9.91
N ASP A 83 -9.39 -6.44 -9.42
CA ASP A 83 -9.06 -6.54 -7.99
C ASP A 83 -8.33 -5.28 -7.49
N ILE A 84 -7.36 -4.80 -8.29
CA ILE A 84 -6.59 -3.59 -7.98
C ILE A 84 -7.48 -2.35 -8.05
N ALA A 85 -8.29 -2.20 -9.10
CA ALA A 85 -9.20 -1.06 -9.23
C ALA A 85 -10.21 -1.00 -8.08
N GLN A 86 -10.76 -2.15 -7.68
CA GLN A 86 -11.68 -2.25 -6.55
C GLN A 86 -10.99 -1.90 -5.23
N SER A 87 -9.74 -2.34 -5.04
CA SER A 87 -8.96 -2.00 -3.84
C SER A 87 -8.74 -0.49 -3.69
N ILE A 88 -8.48 0.20 -4.81
CA ILE A 88 -8.36 1.67 -4.84
C ILE A 88 -9.69 2.33 -4.50
N GLU A 89 -10.78 1.87 -5.14
CA GLU A 89 -12.12 2.41 -4.91
C GLU A 89 -12.56 2.25 -3.44
N ASP A 90 -12.34 1.07 -2.87
CA ASP A 90 -12.67 0.75 -1.49
C ASP A 90 -11.84 1.59 -0.52
N ALA A 91 -10.54 1.78 -0.80
CA ALA A 91 -9.70 2.66 0.00
C ALA A 91 -10.23 4.10 -0.03
N GLU A 92 -10.43 4.68 -1.21
CA GLU A 92 -10.92 6.05 -1.37
C GLU A 92 -12.29 6.28 -0.69
N LYS A 93 -13.20 5.29 -0.73
CA LYS A 93 -14.48 5.32 0.01
C LYS A 93 -14.28 5.36 1.52
N VAL A 94 -13.25 4.69 2.03
CA VAL A 94 -12.99 4.53 3.47
C VAL A 94 -12.20 5.72 4.02
N ILE A 95 -11.04 6.02 3.44
CA ILE A 95 -10.11 7.03 3.96
C ILE A 95 -10.37 8.44 3.43
N GLY A 96 -11.19 8.57 2.38
CA GLY A 96 -11.62 9.84 1.78
C GLY A 96 -11.02 10.10 0.41
N ALA A 97 -11.81 10.73 -0.46
CA ALA A 97 -11.46 11.02 -1.85
C ALA A 97 -10.14 11.81 -2.00
N GLY A 98 -9.24 11.34 -2.86
CA GLY A 98 -7.93 11.95 -3.15
C GLY A 98 -6.85 11.66 -2.11
N ARG A 99 -7.10 10.75 -1.16
CA ARG A 99 -6.11 10.38 -0.13
C ARG A 99 -5.09 9.37 -0.64
N VAL A 100 -5.48 8.49 -1.59
CA VAL A 100 -4.55 7.55 -2.24
C VAL A 100 -3.78 8.30 -3.32
N GLN A 101 -2.53 8.65 -3.02
CA GLN A 101 -1.66 9.35 -3.97
C GLN A 101 -0.83 8.41 -4.84
N TYR A 102 -0.53 7.23 -4.31
CA TYR A 102 0.24 6.20 -5.00
C TYR A 102 -0.37 4.84 -4.72
N ILE A 103 -0.22 3.93 -5.69
CA ILE A 103 -0.46 2.51 -5.49
C ILE A 103 0.85 1.77 -5.71
N HIS A 104 1.05 0.68 -4.98
CA HIS A 104 2.28 -0.09 -5.04
C HIS A 104 2.06 -1.54 -4.59
N PRO A 105 3.04 -2.41 -4.81
CA PRO A 105 3.10 -3.71 -4.13
C PRO A 105 3.36 -3.56 -2.65
N ASP A 106 2.79 -4.44 -1.85
CA ASP A 106 2.85 -4.41 -0.38
C ASP A 106 4.27 -4.29 0.19
N CYS A 107 5.26 -4.84 -0.52
CA CYS A 107 6.69 -4.73 -0.19
C CYS A 107 7.53 -5.02 -1.45
N GLY A 108 8.84 -5.21 -1.29
CA GLY A 108 9.72 -5.61 -2.38
C GLY A 108 9.43 -7.02 -2.92
N PHE A 109 9.67 -7.21 -4.22
CA PHE A 109 9.45 -8.48 -4.93
C PHE A 109 10.53 -9.55 -4.72
N TRP A 110 11.48 -9.35 -3.80
CA TRP A 110 12.66 -10.22 -3.64
C TRP A 110 12.30 -11.72 -3.54
N MET A 111 11.16 -12.03 -2.93
CA MET A 111 10.68 -13.40 -2.71
C MET A 111 9.96 -14.03 -3.92
N LEU A 112 9.58 -13.24 -4.92
CA LEU A 112 8.86 -13.74 -6.09
C LEU A 112 9.80 -14.08 -7.24
N LYS A 113 9.37 -15.04 -8.07
CA LYS A 113 10.01 -15.27 -9.37
C LYS A 113 9.83 -14.02 -10.24
N ARG A 114 10.87 -13.66 -11.01
CA ARG A 114 10.84 -12.52 -11.94
C ARG A 114 9.59 -12.50 -12.82
N SER A 115 9.21 -13.64 -13.40
CA SER A 115 8.02 -13.75 -14.26
C SER A 115 6.70 -13.46 -13.55
N VAL A 116 6.61 -13.70 -12.24
CA VAL A 116 5.45 -13.34 -11.43
C VAL A 116 5.47 -11.85 -11.13
N ALA A 117 6.62 -11.31 -10.72
CA ALA A 117 6.78 -9.88 -10.44
C ALA A 117 6.45 -9.01 -11.67
N ASP A 118 6.93 -9.40 -12.86
CA ASP A 118 6.67 -8.67 -14.10
C ASP A 118 5.17 -8.63 -14.43
N ARG A 119 4.44 -9.74 -14.20
CA ARG A 119 2.98 -9.82 -14.42
C ARG A 119 2.20 -9.01 -13.39
N LYS A 120 2.62 -9.05 -12.12
CA LYS A 120 2.03 -8.22 -11.04
C LYS A 120 2.20 -6.73 -11.31
N ILE A 121 3.37 -6.31 -11.78
CA ILE A 121 3.60 -4.90 -12.19
C ILE A 121 2.74 -4.51 -13.39
N ALA A 122 2.57 -5.38 -14.38
CA ALA A 122 1.68 -5.12 -15.50
C ALA A 122 0.22 -4.96 -15.03
N ALA A 123 -0.26 -5.87 -14.16
CA ALA A 123 -1.60 -5.79 -13.58
C ALA A 123 -1.81 -4.50 -12.77
N LEU A 124 -0.81 -4.09 -11.97
CA LEU A 124 -0.84 -2.83 -11.20
C LEU A 124 -1.13 -1.61 -12.09
N ALA A 125 -0.43 -1.51 -13.23
CA ALA A 125 -0.66 -0.43 -14.19
C ALA A 125 -2.06 -0.51 -14.81
N MET A 126 -2.50 -1.71 -15.21
CA MET A 126 -3.83 -1.94 -15.80
C MET A 126 -4.96 -1.60 -14.82
N GLY A 127 -4.85 -2.00 -13.55
CA GLY A 127 -5.85 -1.70 -12.53
C GLY A 127 -5.94 -0.21 -12.19
N ARG A 128 -4.79 0.49 -12.19
CA ARG A 128 -4.74 1.95 -12.09
C ARG A 128 -5.49 2.61 -13.25
N ASP A 129 -5.20 2.20 -14.48
CA ASP A 129 -5.83 2.76 -15.68
C ASP A 129 -7.34 2.49 -15.69
N LEU A 130 -7.75 1.28 -15.31
CA LEU A 130 -9.16 0.92 -15.15
C LEU A 130 -9.88 1.80 -14.12
N TYR A 131 -9.30 1.99 -12.94
CA TYR A 131 -9.86 2.88 -11.90
C TYR A 131 -9.99 4.33 -12.39
N LEU A 132 -9.00 4.82 -13.16
CA LEU A 132 -9.02 6.17 -13.72
C LEU A 132 -9.85 6.31 -15.00
N GLY A 133 -10.43 5.23 -15.54
CA GLY A 133 -11.19 5.21 -16.78
C GLY A 133 -10.37 5.58 -18.02
N ARG A 134 -9.12 5.12 -18.10
CA ARG A 134 -8.16 5.41 -19.19
C ARG A 134 -7.99 4.26 -20.17
#